data_AF-A0ABD0NVS7-F1
#
_entry.id   AF-A0ABD0NVS7-F1
#
_cell.length_a   1.000
_cell.length_b   1.000
_cell.length_c   1.000
_cell.angle_alpha   90.00
_cell.angle_beta   90.00
_cell.angle_gamma   90.00
#
_symmetry.space_group_name_H-M   'P 1'
#
loop_
_entity.id
_entity.type
_entity.pdbx_description
1 polymer ?
#
loop_
_entity_poly.entity_id
_entity_poly.type
_entity_poly.pdbx_seq_one_letter_code
_entity_poly.pdbx_strand_id
1 'polypeptide(L)'
;TAVEDSERIFNELIQSIEKRRSEVTQMIRDREKTVVSRAEGLVERLKQEIDELRRRNSELEQLSHTDDDALFLWRLPFLYDPPESLDIFSITVSSYDDVRESVSQLRQKLDNFCRKEIEKMSGK
;
A
#
# COMPACT_ATOMS: atom_id res chain seq x y z
N THR A 1 -13.25 5.86 46.88
CA THR A 1 -14.34 6.86 46.92
C THR A 1 -15.00 6.91 45.54
N ALA A 2 -16.21 7.49 45.41
CA ALA A 2 -16.86 7.61 44.09
C ALA A 2 -15.97 8.35 43.06
N VAL A 3 -15.12 9.26 43.52
CA VAL A 3 -14.11 9.96 42.70
C VAL A 3 -13.04 8.99 42.20
N GLU A 4 -12.40 8.23 43.10
CA GLU A 4 -11.36 7.24 42.74
C GLU A 4 -11.89 6.16 41.78
N ASP A 5 -13.11 5.67 41.98
CA ASP A 5 -13.72 4.70 41.07
C ASP A 5 -13.99 5.31 39.69
N SER A 6 -14.41 6.58 39.63
CA SER A 6 -14.62 7.31 38.38
C SER A 6 -13.30 7.54 37.63
N GLU A 7 -12.24 7.94 38.34
CA GLU A 7 -10.90 8.11 37.78
C GLU A 7 -10.35 6.80 37.21
N ARG A 8 -10.56 5.68 37.90
CA ARG A 8 -10.17 4.36 37.39
C ARG A 8 -10.89 4.04 36.07
N ILE A 9 -12.20 4.24 36.01
CA ILE A 9 -13.00 3.96 34.79
C ILE A 9 -12.54 4.85 33.62
N PHE A 10 -12.30 6.15 33.86
CA PHE A 10 -11.79 7.03 32.81
C PHE A 10 -10.40 6.62 32.32
N ASN A 11 -9.51 6.19 33.21
CA ASN A 11 -8.20 5.67 32.82
C ASN A 11 -8.33 4.42 31.93
N GLU A 12 -9.21 3.47 32.26
CA GLU A 12 -9.48 2.29 31.44
C GLU A 12 -10.02 2.67 30.04
N LEU A 13 -10.90 3.68 29.98
CA LEU A 13 -11.42 4.20 28.71
C LEU A 13 -10.32 4.85 27.86
N ILE A 14 -9.45 5.65 28.48
CA ILE A 14 -8.31 6.29 27.80
C ILE A 14 -7.40 5.21 27.21
N GLN A 15 -7.02 4.20 28.00
CA GLN A 15 -6.19 3.09 27.51
C GLN A 15 -6.86 2.34 26.35
N SER A 16 -8.18 2.14 26.41
CA SER A 16 -8.94 1.52 25.33
C SER A 16 -8.89 2.35 24.03
N ILE A 17 -8.98 3.68 24.13
CA ILE A 17 -8.88 4.60 22.99
C ILE A 17 -7.46 4.61 22.42
N GLU A 18 -6.43 4.63 23.27
CA GLU A 18 -5.03 4.57 22.84
C GLU A 18 -4.70 3.27 22.09
N LYS A 19 -5.24 2.14 22.56
CA LYS A 19 -5.13 0.86 21.86
C LYS A 19 -5.75 0.95 20.46
N ARG A 20 -6.99 1.43 20.35
CA ARG A 20 -7.69 1.59 19.06
C ARG A 20 -6.99 2.57 18.12
N ARG A 21 -6.43 3.66 18.66
CA ARG A 21 -5.58 4.59 17.91
C ARG A 21 -4.39 3.85 17.29
N SER A 22 -3.74 3.00 18.06
CA SER A 22 -2.59 2.22 17.60
C SER A 22 -2.99 1.22 16.50
N GLU A 23 -4.13 0.55 16.65
CA GLU A 23 -4.69 -0.36 15.63
C GLU A 23 -4.97 0.37 14.31
N VAL A 24 -5.66 1.51 14.35
CA VAL A 24 -5.94 2.33 13.14
C VAL A 24 -4.64 2.82 12.49
N THR A 25 -3.67 3.28 13.31
CA THR A 25 -2.37 3.74 12.79
C THR A 25 -1.62 2.61 12.10
N GLN A 26 -1.63 1.42 12.70
CA GLN A 26 -0.94 0.26 12.14
C GLN A 26 -1.61 -0.19 10.83
N MET A 27 -2.95 -0.22 10.79
CA MET A 27 -3.71 -0.53 9.57
C MET A 27 -3.35 0.41 8.40
N ILE A 28 -3.19 1.71 8.67
CA ILE A 28 -2.76 2.68 7.66
C ILE A 28 -1.36 2.33 7.14
N ARG A 29 -0.40 2.11 8.04
CA ARG A 29 0.99 1.79 7.70
C ARG A 29 1.13 0.47 6.94
N ASP A 30 0.37 -0.55 7.32
CA ASP A 30 0.38 -1.84 6.64
C ASP A 30 -0.11 -1.70 5.19
N ARG A 31 -1.17 -0.90 4.98
CA ARG A 31 -1.67 -0.59 3.64
C ARG A 31 -0.64 0.18 2.81
N GLU A 32 0.01 1.19 3.39
CA GLU A 32 1.08 1.94 2.73
C GLU A 32 2.23 1.01 2.33
N LYS A 33 2.67 0.14 3.25
CA LYS A 33 3.73 -0.83 3.01
C LYS A 33 3.38 -1.81 1.89
N THR A 34 2.15 -2.29 1.81
CA THR A 34 1.70 -3.15 0.71
C THR A 34 1.79 -2.44 -0.64
N VAL A 35 1.33 -1.18 -0.71
CA VAL A 35 1.41 -0.38 -1.94
C VAL A 35 2.86 -0.15 -2.34
N VAL A 36 3.72 0.24 -1.40
CA VAL A 36 5.15 0.46 -1.64
C VAL A 36 5.84 -0.82 -2.11
N SER A 37 5.64 -1.96 -1.42
CA SER A 37 6.25 -3.23 -1.79
C SER A 37 5.81 -3.70 -3.19
N ARG A 38 4.55 -3.46 -3.56
CA ARG A 38 4.06 -3.75 -4.91
C ARG A 38 4.75 -2.87 -5.97
N ALA A 39 4.94 -1.58 -5.67
CA ALA A 39 5.63 -0.65 -6.56
C ALA A 39 7.12 -1.02 -6.69
N GLU A 40 7.80 -1.36 -5.60
CA GLU A 40 9.19 -1.82 -5.60
C GLU A 40 9.37 -3.08 -6.45
N GLY A 41 8.48 -4.07 -6.30
CA GLY A 41 8.50 -5.28 -7.12
C GLY A 41 8.26 -5.01 -8.61
N LEU A 42 7.44 -4.00 -8.94
CA LEU A 42 7.25 -3.56 -10.33
C LEU A 42 8.51 -2.91 -10.90
N VAL A 43 9.14 -2.03 -10.13
CA VAL A 43 10.39 -1.37 -10.52
C VAL A 43 11.49 -2.39 -10.78
N GLU A 44 11.61 -3.41 -9.93
CA GLU A 44 12.63 -4.44 -10.11
C GLU A 44 12.40 -5.28 -11.38
N ARG A 45 11.15 -5.66 -11.66
CA ARG A 45 10.81 -6.36 -12.92
C ARG A 45 11.12 -5.49 -14.15
N LEU A 46 10.78 -4.21 -14.12
CA LEU A 46 11.08 -3.29 -15.22
C LEU A 46 12.58 -3.13 -15.46
N LYS A 47 13.41 -3.15 -14.42
CA LYS A 47 14.87 -3.14 -14.58
C LYS A 47 15.37 -4.40 -15.29
N GLN A 48 14.89 -5.57 -14.88
CA GLN A 48 15.24 -6.85 -15.51
C GLN A 48 14.82 -6.86 -16.98
N GLU A 49 13.62 -6.39 -17.29
CA GLU A 49 13.13 -6.28 -18.66
C GLU A 49 13.99 -5.33 -19.51
N ILE A 50 14.38 -4.17 -18.98
CA ILE A 50 15.29 -3.24 -19.66
C ILE A 50 16.64 -3.91 -19.95
N ASP A 51 17.20 -4.64 -18.98
CA ASP A 51 18.50 -5.30 -19.16
C ASP A 51 18.42 -6.47 -20.16
N GLU A 52 17.32 -7.23 -20.16
CA GLU A 52 17.06 -8.24 -21.19
C GLU A 52 16.90 -7.64 -22.58
N LEU A 53 16.18 -6.53 -22.70
CA LEU A 53 16.01 -5.82 -23.97
C LEU A 53 17.35 -5.26 -24.46
N ARG A 54 18.18 -4.71 -23.57
CA ARG A 54 19.55 -4.27 -23.91
C ARG A 54 20.43 -5.42 -24.38
N ARG A 55 20.36 -6.57 -23.72
CA ARG A 55 21.08 -7.79 -24.14
C ARG A 55 20.63 -8.23 -25.53
N ARG A 56 19.32 -8.38 -25.74
CA ARG A 56 18.75 -8.77 -27.04
C ARG A 56 19.10 -7.79 -28.15
N ASN A 57 19.02 -6.48 -27.88
CA ASN A 57 19.43 -5.45 -28.82
C ASN A 57 20.91 -5.60 -29.21
N SER A 58 21.80 -5.85 -28.23
CA SER A 58 23.23 -6.05 -28.51
C SER A 58 23.50 -7.31 -29.33
N GLU A 59 22.75 -8.39 -29.10
CA GLU A 59 22.84 -9.62 -29.89
C GLU A 59 22.31 -9.44 -31.32
N LEU A 60 21.22 -8.68 -31.49
CA LEU A 60 20.69 -8.32 -32.80
C LEU A 60 21.67 -7.45 -33.58
N GLU A 61 22.31 -6.47 -32.94
CA GLU A 61 23.38 -5.66 -33.56
C GLU A 61 24.55 -6.53 -33.99
N GLN A 62 24.99 -7.51 -33.20
CA GLN A 62 26.04 -8.44 -33.63
C GLN A 62 25.60 -9.31 -34.81
N LEU A 63 24.36 -9.80 -34.78
CA LEU A 63 23.81 -10.65 -35.82
C LEU A 63 23.65 -9.90 -37.16
N SER A 64 23.32 -8.60 -37.13
CA SER A 64 23.17 -7.77 -38.34
C SER A 64 24.49 -7.53 -39.07
N HIS A 65 25.64 -7.67 -38.37
CA HIS A 65 26.98 -7.54 -38.94
C HIS A 65 27.60 -8.89 -39.34
N THR A 66 26.83 -9.99 -39.27
CA THR A 66 27.33 -11.33 -39.62
C THR A 66 27.06 -11.65 -41.09
N ASP A 67 28.08 -12.09 -41.82
CA ASP A 67 27.98 -12.50 -43.24
C ASP A 67 27.46 -13.95 -43.43
N ASP A 68 27.17 -14.67 -42.35
CA ASP A 68 26.65 -16.05 -42.38
C ASP A 68 25.11 -16.06 -42.30
N ASP A 69 24.48 -16.19 -43.47
CA ASP A 69 23.03 -16.25 -43.64
C ASP A 69 22.38 -17.43 -42.88
N ALA A 70 23.08 -18.55 -42.71
CA ALA A 70 22.55 -19.71 -41.99
C ALA A 70 22.51 -19.46 -40.48
N LEU A 71 23.54 -18.80 -39.93
CA LEU A 71 23.57 -18.37 -38.54
C LEU A 71 22.50 -17.31 -38.26
N PHE A 72 22.30 -16.37 -39.19
CA PHE A 72 21.25 -15.34 -39.12
C PHE A 72 19.85 -15.97 -39.01
N LEU A 73 19.51 -16.87 -39.93
CA LEU A 73 18.21 -17.54 -39.96
C LEU A 73 17.96 -18.40 -38.72
N TRP A 74 19.01 -19.00 -38.14
CA TRP A 74 18.88 -19.82 -36.94
C TRP A 74 18.68 -18.98 -35.66
N ARG A 75 19.37 -17.83 -35.51
CA ARG A 75 19.33 -17.04 -34.27
C ARG A 75 18.16 -16.07 -34.16
N LEU A 76 17.69 -15.52 -35.27
CA LEU A 76 16.67 -14.46 -35.27
C LEU A 76 15.37 -14.81 -34.51
N PRO A 77 14.80 -16.03 -34.63
CA PRO A 77 13.56 -16.39 -33.92
C PRO A 77 13.70 -16.35 -32.38
N PHE A 78 14.88 -16.67 -31.85
CA PHE A 78 15.14 -16.67 -30.40
C PHE A 78 15.24 -15.27 -29.79
N LEU A 79 15.37 -14.24 -30.63
CA LEU A 79 15.53 -12.84 -30.20
C LEU A 79 14.22 -12.06 -30.25
N TYR A 80 13.21 -12.59 -30.94
CA TYR A 80 11.98 -11.86 -31.27
C TYR A 80 10.86 -12.00 -30.23
N ASP A 81 10.97 -12.91 -29.26
CA ASP A 81 9.94 -13.07 -28.23
C ASP A 81 9.82 -11.80 -27.39
N PRO A 82 8.71 -11.04 -27.50
CA PRO A 82 8.54 -9.84 -26.69
C PRO A 82 8.44 -10.25 -25.21
N PRO A 83 9.00 -9.45 -24.29
CA PRO A 83 8.73 -9.67 -22.88
C PRO A 83 7.22 -9.61 -22.64
N GLU A 84 6.73 -10.48 -21.77
CA GLU A 84 5.32 -10.59 -21.40
C GLU A 84 4.82 -9.21 -20.96
N SER A 85 3.79 -8.68 -21.62
CA SER A 85 3.36 -7.29 -21.36
C SER A 85 2.97 -7.15 -19.90
N LEU A 86 3.69 -6.29 -19.19
CA LEU A 86 3.47 -6.06 -17.79
C LEU A 86 2.09 -5.42 -17.61
N ASP A 87 1.18 -6.08 -16.91
CA ASP A 87 -0.16 -5.56 -16.58
C ASP A 87 -0.01 -4.46 -15.51
N ILE A 88 0.53 -3.31 -15.93
CA ILE A 88 0.98 -2.18 -15.09
C ILE A 88 -0.21 -1.45 -14.44
N PHE A 89 -1.43 -1.73 -14.87
CA PHE A 89 -2.57 -0.83 -14.70
C PHE A 89 -3.31 -0.86 -13.36
N SER A 90 -2.82 -1.55 -12.32
CA SER A 90 -3.65 -1.80 -11.14
C SER A 90 -3.04 -1.45 -9.77
N ILE A 91 -1.96 -0.64 -9.71
CA ILE A 91 -1.59 0.02 -8.43
C ILE A 91 -2.59 1.16 -8.17
N THR A 92 -3.84 0.81 -7.89
CA THR A 92 -4.87 1.75 -7.48
C THR A 92 -4.56 2.13 -6.04
N VAL A 93 -3.97 3.32 -5.85
CA VAL A 93 -3.86 3.94 -4.53
C VAL A 93 -5.25 4.44 -4.17
N SER A 94 -6.04 3.56 -3.56
CA SER A 94 -7.30 3.93 -2.90
C SER A 94 -7.04 5.08 -1.91
N SER A 95 -7.78 6.19 -2.05
CA SER A 95 -7.63 7.36 -1.19
C SER A 95 -7.83 7.03 0.30
N TYR A 96 -7.10 7.74 1.17
CA TYR A 96 -7.27 7.69 2.63
C TYR A 96 -8.35 8.64 3.15
N ASP A 97 -9.03 9.36 2.26
CA ASP A 97 -10.11 10.29 2.64
C ASP A 97 -11.20 9.59 3.46
N ASP A 98 -11.55 8.36 3.08
CA ASP A 98 -12.53 7.52 3.79
C ASP A 98 -12.12 7.24 5.25
N VAL A 99 -10.82 7.03 5.51
CA VAL A 99 -10.30 6.75 6.86
C VAL A 99 -10.37 8.00 7.71
N ARG A 100 -9.96 9.15 7.16
CA ARG A 100 -10.03 10.44 7.85
C ARG A 100 -11.47 10.81 8.20
N GLU A 101 -12.40 10.60 7.27
CA GLU A 101 -13.81 10.85 7.51
C GLU A 101 -14.34 9.92 8.60
N SER A 102 -14.05 8.62 8.53
CA SER A 102 -14.46 7.63 9.53
C SER A 102 -13.96 7.97 10.94
N VAL A 103 -12.70 8.39 11.09
CA VAL A 103 -12.12 8.82 12.38
C VAL A 103 -12.79 10.11 12.88
N SER A 104 -13.12 11.04 11.97
CA SER A 104 -13.82 12.27 12.32
C SER A 104 -15.25 12.00 12.81
N GLN A 105 -15.96 11.08 12.15
CA GLN A 105 -17.28 10.61 12.59
C GLN A 105 -17.22 9.89 13.94
N LEU A 106 -16.18 9.05 14.17
CA LEU A 106 -15.95 8.41 15.45
C LEU A 106 -15.78 9.44 16.58
N ARG A 107 -14.95 10.46 16.37
CA ARG A 107 -14.76 11.56 17.33
C ARG A 107 -16.09 12.22 17.68
N GLN A 108 -16.84 12.62 16.66
CA GLN A 108 -18.12 13.31 16.86
C GLN A 108 -19.13 12.45 17.62
N LYS A 109 -19.22 11.14 17.30
CA LYS A 109 -20.09 10.20 18.01
C LYS A 109 -19.68 10.04 19.48
N LEU A 110 -18.39 9.93 19.75
CA LEU A 110 -17.86 9.80 21.11
C LEU A 110 -18.14 11.07 21.93
N ASP A 111 -17.86 12.25 21.40
CA ASP A 111 -18.12 13.53 22.08
C ASP A 111 -19.61 13.71 22.39
N ASN A 112 -20.47 13.38 21.42
CA ASN A 112 -21.92 13.44 21.61
C ASN A 112 -22.42 12.46 22.68
N PHE A 113 -21.84 11.26 22.73
CA PHE A 113 -22.17 10.27 23.74
C PHE A 113 -21.74 10.73 25.13
N CYS A 114 -20.48 11.15 25.30
CA CYS A 114 -19.95 11.62 26.56
C CYS A 114 -20.77 12.78 27.12
N ARG A 115 -21.10 13.78 26.28
CA ARG A 115 -21.94 14.92 26.68
C ARG A 115 -23.31 14.47 27.21
N LYS A 116 -24.01 13.60 26.47
CA LYS A 116 -25.34 13.11 26.87
C LYS A 116 -25.32 12.36 28.20
N GLU A 117 -24.30 11.55 28.44
CA GLU A 117 -24.20 10.82 29.71
C GLU A 117 -23.86 11.74 30.88
N ILE A 118 -22.98 12.74 30.67
CA ILE A 118 -22.65 13.73 31.70
C ILE A 118 -23.88 14.57 32.10
N GLU A 119 -24.69 15.01 31.13
CA GLU A 119 -25.94 15.75 31.40
C GLU A 119 -26.94 14.93 32.23
N LYS A 120 -27.04 13.60 31.99
CA LYS A 120 -27.89 12.72 32.81
C LYS A 120 -27.38 12.56 34.23
N MET A 121 -26.06 12.59 34.42
CA MET A 121 -25.43 12.49 35.74
C MET A 121 -25.58 13.78 36.55
N SER A 122 -25.59 14.95 35.90
CA SER A 122 -25.77 16.26 36.57
C SER A 122 -27.23 16.63 36.84
N GLY A 123 -28.18 16.01 36.13
CA GLY A 123 -29.62 16.20 36.32
C GLY A 123 -30.24 15.32 37.42
N LYS A 124 -29.42 14.59 38.18
CA LYS A 124 -29.80 13.89 39.42
C LYS A 124 -29.27 14.65 40.61
#